data_AF-A0A9E3NS74-F1
#
_entry.id   AF-A0A9E3NS74-F1
#
_cell.length_a   1.000
_cell.length_b   1.000
_cell.length_c   1.000
_cell.angle_alpha   90.00
_cell.angle_beta   90.00
_cell.angle_gamma   90.00
#
_symmetry.space_group_name_H-M   'P 1'
#
loop_
_entity.id
_entity.type
_entity.pdbx_description
1 polymer ?
#
loop_
_entity_poly.entity_id
_entity_poly.type
_entity_poly.pdbx_seq_one_letter_code
_entity_poly.pdbx_strand_id
1 'polypeptide(L)'
;MWAKTLVEAATTIFEASDGVGLVAFSHDPECRHGQAVMSCASWPGGETLLREQRFLPTELGPEGFRAFFYPSTMVTTHAEVEPGLGAETKEAVHRWRMRTGIGDSLGVVVHPEPGLAFVICSMSSDKVAVSKNDRRVLSQFGLHIENALRFRRRPGLTRGFLDARGRVELDATAEASRARLTAGARRLDSARRSRRDDPAGALDLWHALVDGRYSLVPCGGPSARRYAVIENAPSSRKMRALSAREVDVLSIAARGLPSKVVAYGLGIATTAVSTALRDASAKLGLTTRLDLLRIAALLSGDPRAHASPAGLTDAEQAILDLLEQGLSNAEIARHRSRSVRTIANQVASLLRKTASPTRRALIAGVRSTA
;
A
#
# COMPACT_ATOMS: atom_id res chain seq x y z
N MET A 1 -8.46 -26.52 8.40
CA MET A 1 -9.82 -26.44 8.99
C MET A 1 -10.40 -25.03 8.89
N TRP A 2 -9.77 -23.98 9.44
CA TRP A 2 -10.34 -22.61 9.40
C TRP A 2 -10.45 -21.99 7.99
N ALA A 3 -9.49 -22.24 7.10
CA ALA A 3 -9.51 -21.70 5.73
C ALA A 3 -10.72 -22.22 4.94
N LYS A 4 -11.08 -23.50 5.13
CA LYS A 4 -12.28 -24.11 4.55
C LYS A 4 -13.55 -23.46 5.06
N THR A 5 -13.68 -23.28 6.37
CA THR A 5 -14.82 -22.55 6.96
C THR A 5 -14.91 -21.11 6.47
N LEU A 6 -13.78 -20.42 6.24
CA LEU A 6 -13.77 -19.08 5.67
C LEU A 6 -14.25 -19.08 4.22
N VAL A 7 -13.76 -20.01 3.39
CA VAL A 7 -14.21 -20.16 2.00
C VAL A 7 -15.71 -20.49 1.94
N GLU A 8 -16.19 -21.43 2.75
CA GLU A 8 -17.61 -21.78 2.88
C GLU A 8 -18.47 -20.60 3.36
N ALA A 9 -17.95 -19.76 4.26
CA ALA A 9 -18.67 -18.55 4.67
C ALA A 9 -18.63 -17.45 3.60
N ALA A 10 -17.60 -17.42 2.75
CA ALA A 10 -17.47 -16.41 1.71
C ALA A 10 -18.30 -16.73 0.46
N THR A 11 -18.72 -17.98 0.24
CA THR A 11 -19.68 -18.31 -0.84
C THR A 11 -21.00 -17.56 -0.69
N THR A 12 -21.44 -17.26 0.53
CA THR A 12 -22.65 -16.45 0.79
C THR A 12 -22.44 -14.97 0.52
N ILE A 13 -21.20 -14.51 0.36
CA ILE A 13 -20.87 -13.12 -0.01
C ILE A 13 -20.75 -13.00 -1.53
N PHE A 14 -20.28 -14.06 -2.18
CA PHE A 14 -20.09 -14.15 -3.63
C PHE A 14 -21.16 -15.04 -4.29
N GLU A 15 -22.44 -14.79 -4.02
CA GLU A 15 -23.56 -15.67 -4.45
C GLU A 15 -23.64 -15.86 -5.96
N ALA A 16 -23.18 -14.89 -6.76
CA ALA A 16 -23.16 -14.95 -8.22
C ALA A 16 -21.87 -15.55 -8.81
N SER A 17 -21.01 -16.16 -7.98
CA SER A 17 -19.72 -16.72 -8.44
C SER A 17 -19.79 -18.21 -8.77
N ASP A 18 -18.98 -18.62 -9.74
CA ASP A 18 -18.79 -20.03 -10.12
C ASP A 18 -17.91 -20.78 -9.10
N GLY A 19 -17.32 -20.06 -8.13
CA GLY A 19 -16.55 -20.63 -7.04
C GLY A 19 -15.81 -19.58 -6.23
N VAL A 20 -15.56 -19.89 -4.96
CA VAL A 20 -14.77 -19.06 -4.04
C VAL A 20 -13.47 -19.76 -3.67
N GLY A 21 -12.38 -19.04 -3.84
CA GLY A 21 -11.02 -19.50 -3.63
C GLY A 21 -10.31 -18.68 -2.57
N LEU A 22 -9.32 -19.29 -1.96
CA LEU A 22 -8.39 -18.65 -1.04
C LEU A 22 -7.01 -19.14 -1.41
N VAL A 23 -6.07 -18.22 -1.53
CA VAL A 23 -4.67 -18.53 -1.78
C VAL A 23 -3.77 -17.57 -1.00
N ALA A 24 -2.66 -18.08 -0.48
CA ALA A 24 -1.62 -17.26 0.14
C ALA A 24 -0.29 -17.55 -0.53
N PHE A 25 0.42 -16.50 -0.95
CA PHE A 25 1.72 -16.56 -1.60
C PHE A 25 2.79 -15.98 -0.69
N SER A 26 3.77 -16.81 -0.33
CA SER A 26 5.03 -16.32 0.22
C SER A 26 5.96 -16.02 -0.94
N HIS A 27 6.63 -14.86 -0.93
CA HIS A 27 7.52 -14.44 -2.01
C HIS A 27 8.70 -13.61 -1.50
N ASP A 28 9.75 -13.50 -2.32
CA ASP A 28 10.89 -12.61 -2.05
C ASP A 28 10.51 -11.12 -2.22
N PRO A 29 11.26 -10.17 -1.62
CA PRO A 29 10.94 -8.74 -1.70
C PRO A 29 10.84 -8.20 -3.13
N GLU A 30 11.62 -8.76 -4.05
CA GLU A 30 11.63 -8.39 -5.47
C GLU A 30 10.48 -9.00 -6.28
N CYS A 31 9.67 -9.86 -5.66
CA CYS A 31 8.57 -10.62 -6.27
C CYS A 31 9.02 -11.50 -7.45
N ARG A 32 10.26 -12.00 -7.43
CA ARG A 32 10.83 -12.85 -8.50
C ARG A 32 10.51 -14.32 -8.28
N HIS A 33 10.55 -14.74 -7.02
CA HIS A 33 10.24 -16.11 -6.61
C HIS A 33 9.19 -16.08 -5.52
N GLY A 34 8.35 -17.09 -5.52
CA GLY A 34 7.38 -17.31 -4.48
C GLY A 34 6.69 -18.65 -4.65
N GLN A 35 5.91 -19.02 -3.65
CA GLN A 35 5.15 -20.26 -3.65
C GLN A 35 3.81 -20.07 -2.93
N ALA A 36 2.79 -20.79 -3.40
CA ALA A 36 1.55 -20.94 -2.67
C ALA A 36 1.83 -21.70 -1.38
N VAL A 37 1.67 -21.04 -0.23
CA VAL A 37 1.83 -21.63 1.11
C VAL A 37 0.51 -22.07 1.72
N MET A 38 -0.60 -21.65 1.12
CA MET A 38 -1.95 -22.07 1.48
C MET A 38 -2.85 -21.95 0.26
N SER A 39 -3.73 -22.93 0.07
CA SER A 39 -4.86 -22.78 -0.82
C SER A 39 -6.08 -23.54 -0.29
N CYS A 40 -7.27 -23.04 -0.61
CA CYS A 40 -8.54 -23.69 -0.36
C CYS A 40 -9.55 -23.20 -1.42
N ALA A 41 -10.47 -24.06 -1.83
CA ALA A 41 -11.47 -23.73 -2.85
C ALA A 41 -12.79 -24.40 -2.52
N SER A 42 -13.90 -23.77 -2.91
CA SER A 42 -15.24 -24.32 -2.73
C SER A 42 -15.65 -25.30 -3.84
N TRP A 43 -14.92 -25.35 -4.95
CA TRP A 43 -15.27 -26.16 -6.13
C TRP A 43 -14.34 -27.37 -6.33
N PRO A 44 -14.82 -28.46 -6.97
CA PRO A 44 -14.01 -29.64 -7.26
C PRO A 44 -12.76 -29.30 -8.06
N GLY A 45 -11.59 -29.81 -7.64
CA GLY A 45 -10.31 -29.56 -8.31
C GLY A 45 -9.72 -28.15 -8.09
N GLY A 46 -10.45 -27.23 -7.47
CA GLY A 46 -9.98 -25.86 -7.22
C GLY A 46 -8.78 -25.78 -6.31
N GLU A 47 -8.67 -26.64 -5.30
CA GLU A 47 -7.48 -26.66 -4.44
C GLU A 47 -6.24 -27.04 -5.23
N THR A 48 -6.33 -28.05 -6.09
CA THR A 48 -5.24 -28.47 -6.97
C THR A 48 -4.85 -27.34 -7.91
N LEU A 49 -5.83 -26.70 -8.56
CA LEU A 49 -5.60 -25.56 -9.44
C LEU A 49 -4.88 -24.40 -8.73
N LEU A 50 -5.32 -24.04 -7.52
CA LEU A 50 -4.69 -22.99 -6.72
C LEU A 50 -3.33 -23.42 -6.14
N ARG A 51 -3.08 -24.71 -5.90
CA ARG A 51 -1.77 -25.21 -5.46
C ARG A 51 -0.77 -25.25 -6.60
N GLU A 52 -1.21 -25.57 -7.81
CA GLU A 52 -0.38 -25.65 -9.01
C GLU A 52 0.12 -24.28 -9.48
N GLN A 53 -0.45 -23.19 -8.95
CA GLN A 53 0.04 -21.82 -9.07
C GLN A 53 1.42 -21.57 -8.39
N ARG A 54 2.22 -22.62 -8.13
CA ARG A 54 3.57 -22.51 -7.53
C ARG A 54 4.52 -21.59 -8.31
N PHE A 55 4.24 -21.39 -9.59
CA PHE A 55 5.07 -20.59 -10.50
C PHE A 55 4.48 -19.22 -10.81
N LEU A 56 3.38 -18.78 -10.19
CA LEU A 56 2.74 -17.50 -10.56
C LEU A 56 3.68 -16.29 -10.58
N PRO A 57 4.60 -16.09 -9.61
CA PRO A 57 5.59 -15.01 -9.70
C PRO A 57 6.51 -15.15 -10.93
N THR A 58 6.89 -16.37 -11.29
CA THR A 58 7.74 -16.69 -12.45
C THR A 58 6.96 -16.56 -13.77
N GLU A 59 5.69 -16.95 -13.81
CA GLU A 59 4.82 -16.92 -15.00
C GLU A 59 4.32 -15.50 -15.32
N LEU A 60 3.97 -14.72 -14.29
CA LEU A 60 3.50 -13.33 -14.45
C LEU A 60 4.66 -12.34 -14.55
N GLY A 61 5.84 -12.73 -14.08
CA GLY A 61 6.96 -11.83 -13.81
C GLY A 61 6.70 -10.91 -12.59
N PRO A 62 7.73 -10.19 -12.12
CA PRO A 62 7.62 -9.34 -10.92
C PRO A 62 6.59 -8.22 -11.05
N GLU A 63 6.47 -7.60 -12.23
CA GLU A 63 5.50 -6.53 -12.48
C GLU A 63 4.07 -7.05 -12.49
N GLY A 64 3.82 -8.17 -13.19
CA GLY A 64 2.52 -8.83 -13.18
C GLY A 64 2.11 -9.31 -11.79
N PHE A 65 3.03 -9.92 -11.05
CA PHE A 65 2.77 -10.33 -9.67
C PHE A 65 2.39 -9.14 -8.78
N ARG A 66 3.11 -8.01 -8.87
CA ARG A 66 2.74 -6.80 -8.13
C ARG A 66 1.36 -6.26 -8.53
N ALA A 67 1.03 -6.30 -9.82
CA ALA A 67 -0.25 -5.79 -10.29
C ALA A 67 -1.45 -6.56 -9.70
N PHE A 68 -1.35 -7.89 -9.55
CA PHE A 68 -2.42 -8.71 -8.96
C PHE A 68 -2.38 -8.81 -7.43
N PHE A 69 -1.19 -8.84 -6.82
CA PHE A 69 -1.01 -9.14 -5.38
C PHE A 69 -0.59 -7.93 -4.54
N TYR A 70 -0.27 -6.80 -5.17
CA TYR A 70 -0.01 -5.50 -4.54
C TYR A 70 -0.75 -4.36 -5.28
N PRO A 71 -2.08 -4.49 -5.52
CA PRO A 71 -2.84 -3.46 -6.18
C PRO A 71 -2.94 -2.18 -5.33
N SER A 72 -3.23 -1.06 -5.99
CA SER A 72 -3.47 0.23 -5.31
C SER A 72 -4.74 0.23 -4.45
N THR A 73 -5.65 -0.71 -4.69
CA THR A 73 -6.87 -0.93 -3.90
C THR A 73 -6.98 -2.38 -3.44
N MET A 74 -7.41 -2.59 -2.20
CA MET A 74 -7.55 -3.93 -1.58
C MET A 74 -8.46 -4.89 -2.36
N VAL A 75 -9.49 -4.35 -3.01
CA VAL A 75 -10.45 -5.12 -3.82
C VAL A 75 -10.14 -4.81 -5.27
N THR A 76 -10.06 -5.80 -6.14
CA THR A 76 -9.84 -5.59 -7.58
C THR A 76 -10.41 -6.74 -8.38
N THR A 77 -10.69 -6.53 -9.67
CA THR A 77 -10.91 -7.64 -10.60
C THR A 77 -9.72 -7.83 -11.53
N HIS A 78 -9.60 -9.01 -12.15
CA HIS A 78 -8.60 -9.19 -13.20
C HIS A 78 -8.86 -8.25 -14.38
N ALA A 79 -10.12 -8.04 -14.77
CA ALA A 79 -10.46 -7.10 -15.85
C ALA A 79 -10.10 -5.63 -15.54
N GLU A 80 -9.98 -5.24 -14.27
CA GLU A 80 -9.48 -3.92 -13.85
C GLU A 80 -7.94 -3.83 -13.91
N VAL A 81 -7.24 -4.94 -13.63
CA VAL A 81 -5.77 -5.00 -13.59
C VAL A 81 -5.17 -5.16 -14.98
N GLU A 82 -5.76 -6.04 -15.80
CA GLU A 82 -5.24 -6.48 -17.08
C GLU A 82 -4.86 -5.35 -18.06
N PRO A 83 -5.64 -4.26 -18.22
CA PRO A 83 -5.28 -3.20 -19.16
C PRO A 83 -3.88 -2.61 -18.92
N GLY A 84 -3.45 -2.52 -17.66
CA GLY A 84 -2.15 -1.97 -17.26
C GLY A 84 -0.96 -2.94 -17.37
N LEU A 85 -1.19 -4.18 -17.79
CA LEU A 85 -0.15 -5.21 -17.90
C LEU A 85 0.61 -5.17 -19.23
N GLY A 86 1.87 -5.62 -19.19
CA GLY A 86 2.68 -5.89 -20.38
C GLY A 86 2.16 -7.10 -21.18
N ALA A 87 2.58 -7.22 -22.44
CA ALA A 87 2.09 -8.24 -23.36
C ALA A 87 2.34 -9.68 -22.87
N GLU A 88 3.53 -9.96 -22.32
CA GLU A 88 3.88 -11.29 -21.80
C GLU A 88 2.98 -11.71 -20.63
N THR A 89 2.74 -10.79 -19.69
CA THR A 89 1.84 -11.04 -18.56
C THR A 89 0.39 -11.22 -19.02
N LYS A 90 -0.09 -10.41 -19.98
CA LYS A 90 -1.43 -10.57 -20.57
C LYS A 90 -1.60 -11.95 -21.19
N GLU A 91 -0.60 -12.42 -21.93
CA GLU A 91 -0.60 -13.74 -22.54
C GLU A 91 -0.59 -14.86 -21.47
N ALA A 92 0.18 -14.70 -20.39
CA ALA A 92 0.17 -15.66 -19.27
C ALA A 92 -1.21 -15.73 -18.60
N VAL A 93 -1.86 -14.58 -18.37
CA VAL A 93 -3.22 -14.51 -17.82
C VAL A 93 -4.22 -15.15 -18.79
N HIS A 94 -4.12 -14.87 -20.09
CA HIS A 94 -4.98 -15.47 -21.11
C HIS A 94 -4.88 -17.01 -21.13
N ARG A 95 -3.65 -17.57 -21.13
CA ARG A 95 -3.45 -19.03 -21.03
C ARG A 95 -4.06 -19.61 -19.76
N TRP A 96 -3.91 -18.92 -18.63
CA TRP A 96 -4.52 -19.35 -17.37
C TRP A 96 -6.06 -19.39 -17.46
N ARG A 97 -6.69 -18.37 -18.08
CA ARG A 97 -8.14 -18.33 -18.31
C ARG A 97 -8.61 -19.47 -19.21
N MET A 98 -7.92 -19.72 -20.33
CA MET A 98 -8.26 -20.82 -21.25
C MET A 98 -8.18 -22.19 -20.58
N ARG A 99 -7.21 -22.41 -19.70
CA ARG A 99 -7.07 -23.67 -18.95
C ARG A 99 -8.14 -23.85 -17.87
N THR A 100 -8.69 -22.76 -17.34
CA THR A 100 -9.59 -22.78 -16.18
C THR A 100 -11.06 -22.51 -16.50
N GLY A 101 -11.36 -21.95 -17.68
CA GLY A 101 -12.70 -21.50 -18.05
C GLY A 101 -13.15 -20.21 -17.34
N ILE A 102 -12.24 -19.52 -16.64
CA ILE A 102 -12.58 -18.35 -15.82
C ILE A 102 -12.53 -17.08 -16.67
N GLY A 103 -13.67 -16.41 -16.81
CA GLY A 103 -13.84 -15.17 -17.57
C GLY A 103 -13.44 -13.91 -16.80
N ASP A 104 -13.58 -13.89 -15.48
CA ASP A 104 -13.04 -12.85 -14.58
C ASP A 104 -12.90 -13.36 -13.15
N SER A 105 -12.11 -12.65 -12.35
CA SER A 105 -11.97 -12.94 -10.92
C SER A 105 -11.98 -11.66 -10.11
N LEU A 106 -12.78 -11.64 -9.05
CA LEU A 106 -12.79 -10.60 -8.03
C LEU A 106 -11.94 -11.06 -6.86
N GLY A 107 -10.91 -10.30 -6.50
CA GLY A 107 -10.01 -10.58 -5.39
C GLY A 107 -10.09 -9.53 -4.29
N VAL A 108 -10.05 -9.98 -3.04
CA VAL A 108 -9.72 -9.16 -1.87
C VAL A 108 -8.33 -9.57 -1.39
N VAL A 109 -7.38 -8.66 -1.56
CA VAL A 109 -5.95 -8.88 -1.30
C VAL A 109 -5.55 -8.23 0.02
N VAL A 110 -4.93 -9.00 0.91
CA VAL A 110 -4.51 -8.54 2.24
C VAL A 110 -3.08 -8.97 2.55
N HIS A 111 -2.39 -8.21 3.40
CA HIS A 111 -0.96 -8.34 3.66
C HIS A 111 -0.71 -8.45 5.18
N PRO A 112 -0.87 -9.64 5.77
CA PRO A 112 -0.69 -9.80 7.21
C PRO A 112 0.76 -9.59 7.66
N GLU A 113 1.74 -9.88 6.81
CA GLU A 113 3.17 -9.66 7.06
C GLU A 113 3.94 -9.41 5.76
N PRO A 114 5.12 -8.76 5.81
CA PRO A 114 5.95 -8.56 4.63
C PRO A 114 6.28 -9.87 3.92
N GLY A 115 6.20 -9.88 2.59
CA GLY A 115 6.50 -11.07 1.78
C GLY A 115 5.37 -12.11 1.74
N LEU A 116 4.20 -11.82 2.32
CA LEU A 116 3.02 -12.69 2.27
C LEU A 116 1.81 -11.94 1.72
N ALA A 117 1.37 -12.31 0.52
CA ALA A 117 0.11 -11.85 -0.05
C ALA A 117 -0.96 -12.92 0.15
N PHE A 118 -2.09 -12.54 0.75
CA PHE A 118 -3.24 -13.41 0.93
C PHE A 118 -4.40 -12.89 0.10
N VAL A 119 -5.03 -13.75 -0.69
CA VAL A 119 -6.15 -13.40 -1.54
C VAL A 119 -7.30 -14.34 -1.26
N ILE A 120 -8.46 -13.76 -0.96
CA ILE A 120 -9.73 -14.45 -1.10
C ILE A 120 -10.37 -13.94 -2.39
N CYS A 121 -10.73 -14.85 -3.28
CA CYS A 121 -11.23 -14.52 -4.60
C CYS A 121 -12.52 -15.26 -4.90
N SER A 122 -13.31 -14.67 -5.78
CA SER A 122 -14.40 -15.35 -6.47
C SER A 122 -14.08 -15.44 -7.95
N MET A 123 -14.47 -16.55 -8.57
CA MET A 123 -14.31 -16.78 -10.00
C MET A 123 -15.66 -16.62 -10.68
N SER A 124 -15.66 -16.02 -11.88
CA SER A 124 -16.85 -15.90 -12.71
C SER A 124 -16.49 -16.20 -14.16
N SER A 125 -17.44 -16.79 -14.88
CA SER A 125 -17.43 -16.98 -16.33
C SER A 125 -17.60 -15.67 -17.08
N ASP A 126 -18.17 -14.65 -16.44
CA ASP A 126 -18.38 -13.31 -17.01
C ASP A 126 -17.51 -12.24 -16.33
N LYS A 127 -17.43 -11.07 -16.97
CA LYS A 127 -16.75 -9.90 -16.40
C LYS A 127 -17.47 -9.41 -15.14
N VAL A 128 -16.73 -9.22 -14.05
CA VAL A 128 -17.28 -8.77 -12.78
C VAL A 128 -17.25 -7.24 -12.70
N ALA A 129 -18.41 -6.64 -12.44
CA ALA A 129 -18.52 -5.22 -12.12
C ALA A 129 -18.68 -5.05 -10.60
N VAL A 130 -17.84 -4.22 -9.97
CA VAL A 130 -17.85 -4.00 -8.52
C VAL A 130 -18.40 -2.61 -8.22
N SER A 131 -19.53 -2.52 -7.52
CA SER A 131 -20.08 -1.22 -7.11
C SER A 131 -19.19 -0.55 -6.06
N LYS A 132 -19.34 0.77 -5.88
CA LYS A 132 -18.63 1.50 -4.81
C LYS A 132 -18.97 0.97 -3.42
N ASN A 133 -20.22 0.56 -3.21
CA ASN A 133 -20.66 0.03 -1.92
C ASN A 133 -20.04 -1.36 -1.66
N ASP A 134 -20.04 -2.24 -2.65
CA ASP A 134 -19.45 -3.58 -2.51
C ASP A 134 -17.95 -3.49 -2.25
N ARG A 135 -17.27 -2.59 -2.96
CA ARG A 135 -15.84 -2.32 -2.74
C ARG A 135 -15.56 -1.86 -1.30
N ARG A 136 -16.41 -0.99 -0.73
CA ARG A 136 -16.31 -0.54 0.67
C ARG A 136 -16.49 -1.73 1.63
N VAL A 137 -17.55 -2.51 1.47
CA VAL A 137 -17.87 -3.66 2.33
C VAL A 137 -16.78 -4.73 2.27
N LEU A 138 -16.33 -5.08 1.06
CA LEU A 138 -15.25 -6.06 0.84
C LEU A 138 -13.91 -5.56 1.39
N SER A 139 -13.64 -4.25 1.38
CA SER A 139 -12.44 -3.68 2.01
C SER A 139 -12.50 -3.77 3.54
N GLN A 140 -13.67 -3.50 4.15
CA GLN A 140 -13.87 -3.69 5.59
C GLN A 140 -13.67 -5.17 5.97
N PHE A 141 -14.25 -6.08 5.19
CA PHE A 141 -14.04 -7.52 5.32
C PHE A 141 -12.56 -7.93 5.23
N GLY A 142 -11.84 -7.43 4.21
CA GLY A 142 -10.41 -7.67 4.04
C GLY A 142 -9.60 -7.21 5.25
N LEU A 143 -9.85 -6.01 5.78
CA LEU A 143 -9.21 -5.51 6.99
C LEU A 143 -9.45 -6.43 8.21
N HIS A 144 -10.64 -6.99 8.36
CA HIS A 144 -10.90 -7.96 9.44
C HIS A 144 -10.12 -9.26 9.28
N ILE A 145 -10.06 -9.78 8.06
CA ILE A 145 -9.27 -10.98 7.75
C ILE A 145 -7.79 -10.71 8.02
N GLU A 146 -7.26 -9.59 7.55
CA GLU A 146 -5.85 -9.22 7.74
C GLU A 146 -5.45 -9.22 9.21
N ASN A 147 -6.28 -8.61 10.06
CA ASN A 147 -6.06 -8.57 11.50
C ASN A 147 -6.15 -9.97 12.15
N ALA A 148 -7.09 -10.79 11.71
CA ALA A 148 -7.19 -12.18 12.17
C ALA A 148 -6.00 -13.05 11.72
N LEU A 149 -5.45 -12.80 10.53
CA LEU A 149 -4.24 -13.45 10.04
C LEU A 149 -3.01 -12.98 10.82
N ARG A 150 -2.89 -11.67 11.10
CA ARG A 150 -1.84 -11.12 11.98
C ARG A 150 -1.86 -11.77 13.36
N PHE A 151 -3.04 -11.96 13.95
CA PHE A 151 -3.17 -12.68 15.23
C PHE A 151 -2.51 -14.06 15.19
N ARG A 152 -2.83 -14.82 14.14
CA ARG A 152 -2.42 -16.22 13.99
C ARG A 152 -0.94 -16.35 13.67
N ARG A 153 -0.38 -15.42 12.90
CA ARG A 153 1.00 -15.52 12.38
C ARG A 153 2.00 -14.72 13.19
N ARG A 154 1.57 -13.67 13.89
CA ARG A 154 2.42 -12.74 14.63
C ARG A 154 1.94 -12.61 16.08
N PRO A 155 2.02 -13.67 16.89
CA PRO A 155 1.54 -13.65 18.27
C PRO A 155 2.21 -12.54 19.10
N GLY A 156 3.46 -12.14 18.77
CA GLY A 156 4.18 -11.03 19.40
C GLY A 156 3.58 -9.63 19.17
N LEU A 157 2.56 -9.48 18.33
CA LEU A 157 1.75 -8.24 18.23
C LEU A 157 0.59 -8.21 19.21
N THR A 158 0.29 -9.34 19.87
CA THR A 158 -0.75 -9.42 20.89
C THR A 158 -0.32 -8.63 22.12
N ARG A 159 -1.20 -7.77 22.62
CA ARG A 159 -0.99 -6.93 23.82
C ARG A 159 -1.87 -7.34 24.98
N GLY A 160 -2.55 -8.48 24.84
CA GLY A 160 -3.43 -9.06 25.84
C GLY A 160 -4.76 -9.49 25.28
N PHE A 161 -5.68 -9.81 26.18
CA PHE A 161 -7.02 -10.28 25.87
C PHE A 161 -8.03 -9.52 26.73
N LEU A 162 -9.24 -9.33 26.21
CA LEU A 162 -10.37 -8.77 26.96
C LEU A 162 -11.66 -9.53 26.67
N ASP A 163 -12.56 -9.59 27.63
CA ASP A 163 -13.97 -9.93 27.40
C ASP A 163 -14.83 -8.67 27.16
N ALA A 164 -16.11 -8.86 26.83
CA ALA A 164 -17.04 -7.73 26.63
C ALA A 164 -17.34 -6.95 27.93
N ARG A 165 -16.97 -7.49 29.09
CA ARG A 165 -17.06 -6.84 30.41
C ARG A 165 -15.79 -6.06 30.75
N GLY A 166 -14.77 -6.08 29.88
CA GLY A 166 -13.47 -5.41 30.08
C GLY A 166 -12.55 -6.13 31.06
N ARG A 167 -12.87 -7.38 31.43
CA ARG A 167 -12.01 -8.22 32.27
C ARG A 167 -11.07 -9.01 31.37
N VAL A 168 -9.90 -9.38 31.90
CA VAL A 168 -8.76 -10.12 31.31
C VAL A 168 -7.51 -9.23 31.18
N GLU A 169 -6.35 -9.91 31.08
CA GLU A 169 -4.98 -9.40 31.11
C GLU A 169 -4.61 -8.60 29.85
N LEU A 170 -4.26 -7.32 30.05
CA LEU A 170 -3.63 -6.44 29.08
C LEU A 170 -2.22 -6.11 29.56
N ASP A 171 -1.28 -5.96 28.63
CA ASP A 171 0.02 -5.38 28.96
C ASP A 171 -0.10 -3.88 29.26
N ALA A 172 0.95 -3.31 29.85
CA ALA A 172 0.98 -1.91 30.27
C ALA A 172 0.70 -0.92 29.14
N THR A 173 0.98 -1.27 27.88
CA THR A 173 0.76 -0.37 26.74
C THR A 173 -0.70 -0.35 26.31
N ALA A 174 -1.36 -1.52 26.25
CA ALA A 174 -2.78 -1.62 25.92
C ALA A 174 -3.67 -1.19 27.09
N GLU A 175 -3.19 -1.33 28.32
CA GLU A 175 -3.89 -0.92 29.54
C GLU A 175 -4.27 0.57 29.53
N ALA A 176 -3.40 1.43 28.97
CA ALA A 176 -3.69 2.86 28.79
C ALA A 176 -4.93 3.13 27.92
N SER A 177 -5.28 2.20 27.01
CA SER A 177 -6.46 2.30 26.13
C SER A 177 -7.62 1.40 26.60
N ARG A 178 -7.59 0.83 27.82
CA ARG A 178 -8.57 -0.15 28.33
C ARG A 178 -10.02 0.29 28.14
N ALA A 179 -10.35 1.54 28.47
CA ALA A 179 -11.73 2.04 28.33
C ALA A 179 -12.22 2.00 26.88
N ARG A 180 -11.38 2.42 25.92
CA ARG A 180 -11.70 2.39 24.49
C ARG A 180 -11.76 0.97 23.94
N LEU A 181 -10.83 0.10 24.36
CA LEU A 181 -10.82 -1.32 24.02
C LEU A 181 -12.09 -2.03 24.50
N THR A 182 -12.50 -1.77 25.75
CA THR A 182 -13.74 -2.32 26.33
C THR A 182 -14.97 -1.84 25.56
N ALA A 183 -15.04 -0.54 25.22
CA ALA A 183 -16.12 -0.01 24.39
C ALA A 183 -16.14 -0.66 22.99
N GLY A 184 -14.98 -0.88 22.38
CA GLY A 184 -14.84 -1.61 21.13
C GLY A 184 -15.34 -3.06 21.21
N ALA A 185 -14.96 -3.79 22.25
CA ALA A 185 -15.42 -5.17 22.46
C ALA A 185 -16.94 -5.25 22.65
N ARG A 186 -17.54 -4.29 23.36
CA ARG A 186 -19.00 -4.20 23.51
C ARG A 186 -19.70 -3.95 22.18
N ARG A 187 -19.17 -3.05 21.34
CA ARG A 187 -19.70 -2.81 20.00
C ARG A 187 -19.65 -4.06 19.13
N LEU A 188 -18.53 -4.78 19.12
CA LEU A 188 -18.39 -6.03 18.37
C LEU A 188 -19.36 -7.12 18.85
N ASP A 189 -19.54 -7.23 20.16
CA ASP A 189 -20.48 -8.20 20.73
C ASP A 189 -21.94 -7.84 20.41
N SER A 190 -22.28 -6.54 20.36
CA SER A 190 -23.59 -6.06 19.91
C SER A 190 -23.80 -6.26 18.41
N ALA A 191 -22.84 -5.88 17.55
CA ALA A 191 -22.90 -6.12 16.11
C ALA A 191 -23.13 -7.60 15.78
N ARG A 192 -22.47 -8.50 16.52
CA ARG A 192 -22.65 -9.95 16.38
C ARG A 192 -24.04 -10.43 16.80
N ARG A 193 -24.64 -9.87 17.86
CA ARG A 193 -26.03 -10.18 18.25
C ARG A 193 -27.02 -9.71 17.19
N SER A 194 -26.83 -8.49 16.69
CA SER A 194 -27.71 -7.88 15.69
C SER A 194 -27.53 -8.46 14.29
N ARG A 195 -26.48 -9.25 14.02
CA ARG A 195 -26.19 -9.81 12.68
C ARG A 195 -27.37 -10.55 12.05
N ARG A 196 -28.20 -11.24 12.84
CA ARG A 196 -29.34 -12.00 12.31
C ARG A 196 -30.48 -11.09 11.85
N ASP A 197 -30.64 -9.95 12.51
CA ASP A 197 -31.80 -9.07 12.36
C ASP A 197 -31.48 -7.83 11.50
N ASP A 198 -30.24 -7.34 11.55
CA ASP A 198 -29.73 -6.20 10.77
C ASP A 198 -28.26 -6.43 10.35
N PRO A 199 -28.03 -7.14 9.24
CA PRO A 199 -26.68 -7.40 8.72
C PRO A 199 -25.93 -6.13 8.32
N ALA A 200 -26.64 -5.11 7.79
CA ALA A 200 -26.04 -3.87 7.31
C ALA A 200 -25.58 -2.99 8.47
N GLY A 201 -26.42 -2.76 9.49
CA GLY A 201 -26.03 -2.02 10.68
C GLY A 201 -25.01 -2.77 11.55
N ALA A 202 -24.97 -4.10 11.48
CA ALA A 202 -23.91 -4.88 12.12
C ALA A 202 -22.52 -4.57 11.55
N LEU A 203 -22.39 -4.30 10.24
CA LEU A 203 -21.13 -3.91 9.62
C LEU A 203 -20.70 -2.50 10.04
N ASP A 204 -21.64 -1.55 10.14
CA ASP A 204 -21.34 -0.19 10.56
C ASP A 204 -20.89 -0.11 12.03
N LEU A 205 -21.37 -1.01 12.88
CA LEU A 205 -20.92 -1.16 14.27
C LEU A 205 -19.56 -1.87 14.39
N TRP A 206 -19.13 -2.60 13.36
CA TRP A 206 -17.92 -3.42 13.37
C TRP A 206 -16.70 -2.59 12.97
N HIS A 207 -16.15 -1.85 13.94
CA HIS A 207 -14.91 -1.11 13.73
C HIS A 207 -13.68 -2.03 13.80
N ALA A 208 -12.88 -2.06 12.73
CA ALA A 208 -11.64 -2.85 12.69
C ALA A 208 -10.56 -2.33 13.65
N LEU A 209 -10.56 -1.03 13.94
CA LEU A 209 -9.51 -0.33 14.66
C LEU A 209 -10.08 0.45 15.87
N VAL A 210 -9.41 0.31 17.00
CA VAL A 210 -9.67 1.03 18.26
C VAL A 210 -8.49 1.96 18.51
N ASP A 211 -8.79 3.23 18.78
CA ASP A 211 -7.81 4.25 19.13
C ASP A 211 -6.72 4.47 18.05
N GLY A 212 -7.01 4.12 16.80
CA GLY A 212 -6.03 4.19 15.71
C GLY A 212 -4.88 3.18 15.79
N ARG A 213 -4.83 2.34 16.83
CA ARG A 213 -3.65 1.54 17.17
C ARG A 213 -3.92 0.05 17.37
N TYR A 214 -5.11 -0.32 17.80
CA TYR A 214 -5.40 -1.69 18.20
C TYR A 214 -6.53 -2.30 17.38
N SER A 215 -6.39 -3.56 16.97
CA SER A 215 -7.52 -4.37 16.50
C SER A 215 -7.98 -5.33 17.58
N LEU A 216 -9.29 -5.57 17.60
CA LEU A 216 -9.91 -6.58 18.45
C LEU A 216 -10.27 -7.79 17.59
N VAL A 217 -9.58 -8.90 17.81
CA VAL A 217 -9.83 -10.16 17.09
C VAL A 217 -10.56 -11.14 17.99
N PRO A 218 -11.79 -11.55 17.65
CA PRO A 218 -12.53 -12.56 18.42
C PRO A 218 -11.70 -13.85 18.54
N CYS A 219 -11.52 -14.34 19.77
CA CYS A 219 -10.79 -15.56 20.09
C CYS A 219 -11.51 -16.36 21.18
N GLY A 220 -11.41 -17.69 21.14
CA GLY A 220 -12.06 -18.58 22.09
C GLY A 220 -13.35 -19.22 21.57
N GLY A 221 -13.93 -20.12 22.37
CA GLY A 221 -15.13 -20.87 22.02
C GLY A 221 -16.43 -20.09 22.22
N PRO A 222 -17.58 -20.64 21.79
CA PRO A 222 -18.89 -20.00 21.87
C PRO A 222 -19.29 -19.52 23.28
N SER A 223 -18.81 -20.22 24.31
CA SER A 223 -19.15 -20.04 25.73
C SER A 223 -18.18 -19.16 26.54
N ALA A 224 -16.94 -18.94 26.07
CA ALA A 224 -15.91 -18.18 26.78
C ALA A 224 -15.30 -17.10 25.86
N ARG A 225 -16.14 -16.11 25.53
CA ARG A 225 -15.87 -15.11 24.50
C ARG A 225 -14.80 -14.11 24.94
N ARG A 226 -13.70 -14.10 24.21
CA ARG A 226 -12.58 -13.17 24.40
C ARG A 226 -12.23 -12.48 23.08
N TYR A 227 -11.57 -11.35 23.18
CA TYR A 227 -11.01 -10.60 22.08
C TYR A 227 -9.52 -10.46 22.34
N ALA A 228 -8.70 -10.91 21.40
CA ALA A 228 -7.28 -10.62 21.39
C ALA A 228 -7.07 -9.15 20.98
N VAL A 229 -6.26 -8.42 21.74
CA VAL A 229 -5.83 -7.06 21.40
C VAL A 229 -4.57 -7.15 20.58
N ILE A 230 -4.62 -6.69 19.34
CA ILE A 230 -3.49 -6.73 18.42
C ILE A 230 -3.05 -5.32 18.15
N GLU A 231 -1.78 -5.03 18.41
CA GLU A 231 -1.19 -3.76 18.03
C GLU A 231 -0.96 -3.73 16.51
N ASN A 232 -1.71 -2.87 15.82
CA ASN A 232 -1.56 -2.59 14.40
C ASN A 232 -0.52 -1.51 14.11
N ALA A 233 0.33 -1.19 15.10
CA ALA A 233 1.46 -0.32 14.87
C ALA A 233 2.23 -0.87 13.66
N PRO A 234 2.43 -0.06 12.60
CA PRO A 234 3.01 -0.54 11.36
C PRO A 234 4.30 -1.28 11.68
N SER A 235 4.40 -2.52 11.19
CA SER A 235 5.57 -3.37 11.49
C SER A 235 6.90 -2.80 10.99
N SER A 236 6.86 -1.69 10.26
CA SER A 236 7.94 -0.72 10.13
C SER A 236 8.00 0.21 11.34
N ARG A 237 8.48 -0.29 12.48
CA ARG A 237 9.05 0.53 13.56
C ARG A 237 10.38 1.18 13.12
N LYS A 238 10.37 1.84 11.96
CA LYS A 238 11.40 2.77 11.49
C LYS A 238 10.83 4.10 11.00
N MET A 239 9.52 4.27 10.88
CA MET A 239 8.95 5.62 10.87
C MET A 239 8.90 6.13 12.30
N ARG A 240 10.05 6.58 12.83
CA ARG A 240 9.99 7.43 14.03
C ARG A 240 9.22 8.68 13.61
N ALA A 241 8.29 9.14 14.45
CA ALA A 241 7.67 10.43 14.24
C ALA A 241 8.78 11.50 14.07
N LEU A 242 8.54 12.44 13.16
CA LEU A 242 9.43 13.57 13.03
C LEU A 242 9.43 14.32 14.37
N SER A 243 10.60 14.74 14.84
CA SER A 243 10.66 15.64 15.99
C SER A 243 10.09 17.01 15.58
N ALA A 244 9.58 17.80 16.52
CA ALA A 244 9.14 19.18 16.25
C ALA A 244 10.22 19.96 15.48
N ARG A 245 11.49 19.71 15.85
CA ARG A 245 12.64 20.27 15.19
C ARG A 245 12.81 19.85 13.72
N GLU A 246 12.62 18.57 13.42
CA GLU A 246 12.67 18.09 12.04
C GLU A 246 11.52 18.67 11.20
N VAL A 247 10.34 18.83 11.80
CA VAL A 247 9.19 19.47 11.16
C VAL A 247 9.49 20.94 10.83
N ASP A 248 10.02 21.71 11.78
CA ASP A 248 10.37 23.13 11.56
C ASP A 248 11.41 23.29 10.44
N VAL A 249 12.46 22.44 10.46
CA VAL A 249 13.50 22.44 9.43
C VAL A 249 12.91 22.07 8.07
N LEU A 250 12.04 21.06 8.00
CA LEU A 250 11.41 20.62 6.75
C LEU A 250 10.45 21.67 6.18
N SER A 251 9.62 22.30 7.01
CA SER A 251 8.65 23.31 6.58
C SER A 251 9.33 24.50 5.88
N ILE A 252 10.46 24.95 6.43
CA ILE A 252 11.23 26.05 5.85
C ILE A 252 12.07 25.56 4.65
N ALA A 253 12.66 24.38 4.73
CA ALA A 253 13.48 23.83 3.64
C ALA A 253 12.66 23.45 2.39
N ALA A 254 11.39 23.05 2.56
CA ALA A 254 10.47 22.74 1.48
C ALA A 254 10.23 23.94 0.54
N ARG A 255 10.45 25.16 1.02
CA ARG A 255 10.40 26.40 0.22
C ARG A 255 11.61 26.58 -0.71
N GLY A 256 12.50 25.59 -0.80
CA GLY A 256 13.70 25.64 -1.64
C GLY A 256 14.84 26.49 -1.06
N LEU A 257 14.78 26.85 0.22
CA LEU A 257 15.76 27.72 0.85
C LEU A 257 17.10 26.99 1.12
N PRO A 258 18.25 27.66 0.91
CA PRO A 258 19.55 27.08 1.25
C PRO A 258 19.68 26.78 2.76
N SER A 259 20.37 25.70 3.14
CA SER A 259 20.52 25.29 4.55
C SER A 259 21.08 26.38 5.47
N LYS A 260 21.90 27.31 4.97
CA LYS A 260 22.38 28.47 5.74
C LYS A 260 21.25 29.46 6.08
N VAL A 261 20.31 29.66 5.15
CA VAL A 261 19.13 30.53 5.35
C VAL A 261 18.14 29.87 6.28
N VAL A 262 17.92 28.56 6.16
CA VAL A 262 17.10 27.78 7.12
C VAL A 262 17.70 27.85 8.53
N ALA A 263 19.02 27.69 8.63
CA ALA A 263 19.76 27.78 9.88
C ALA A 263 19.60 29.15 10.54
N TYR A 264 19.76 30.22 9.76
CA TYR A 264 19.51 31.59 10.20
C TYR A 264 18.07 31.79 10.69
N GLY A 265 17.07 31.38 9.89
CA GLY A 265 15.65 31.56 10.23
C GLY A 265 15.18 30.79 11.47
N LEU A 266 15.87 29.70 11.82
CA LEU A 266 15.57 28.90 13.02
C LEU A 266 16.51 29.20 14.20
N GLY A 267 17.50 30.09 14.03
CA GLY A 267 18.47 30.48 15.07
C GLY A 267 19.49 29.40 15.43
N ILE A 268 19.89 28.53 14.49
CA ILE A 268 20.54 27.25 14.79
C ILE A 268 21.76 27.00 13.91
N ALA A 269 22.61 26.04 14.28
CA ALA A 269 23.76 25.68 13.46
C ALA A 269 23.35 25.02 12.12
N THR A 270 24.07 25.33 11.04
CA THR A 270 23.85 24.70 9.73
C THR A 270 24.04 23.18 9.77
N THR A 271 24.91 22.66 10.65
CA THR A 271 25.08 21.23 10.91
C THR A 271 23.86 20.58 11.56
N ALA A 272 23.12 21.33 12.39
CA ALA A 272 21.86 20.87 12.98
C ALA A 272 20.76 20.75 11.92
N VAL A 273 20.72 21.64 10.93
CA VAL A 273 19.83 21.53 9.76
C VAL A 273 20.14 20.26 8.96
N SER A 274 21.41 20.01 8.64
CA SER A 274 21.81 18.80 7.88
C SER A 274 21.48 17.52 8.63
N THR A 275 21.68 17.50 9.94
CA THR A 275 21.34 16.36 10.80
C THR A 275 19.84 16.11 10.83
N ALA A 276 19.03 17.14 11.06
CA ALA A 276 17.58 17.04 11.06
C ALA A 276 17.02 16.53 9.72
N LEU A 277 17.54 17.01 8.58
CA LEU A 277 17.12 16.54 7.26
C LEU A 277 17.51 15.08 7.01
N ARG A 278 18.73 14.67 7.39
CA ARG A 278 19.17 13.27 7.27
C ARG A 278 18.31 12.34 8.13
N ASP A 279 18.06 12.74 9.36
CA ASP A 279 17.32 11.92 10.31
C ASP A 279 15.85 11.83 9.88
N ALA A 280 15.26 12.92 9.37
CA ALA A 280 13.95 12.91 8.75
C ALA A 280 13.88 11.99 7.51
N SER A 281 14.86 12.07 6.61
CA SER A 281 14.98 11.13 5.46
C SER A 281 15.02 9.68 5.93
N ALA A 282 15.84 9.37 6.93
CA ALA A 282 15.96 8.02 7.48
C ALA A 282 14.66 7.54 8.13
N LYS A 283 13.94 8.43 8.82
CA LYS A 283 12.63 8.13 9.41
C LYS A 283 11.56 7.91 8.34
N LEU A 284 11.59 8.65 7.25
CA LEU A 284 10.60 8.56 6.18
C LEU A 284 10.97 7.53 5.09
N GLY A 285 12.10 6.84 5.23
CA GLY A 285 12.56 5.84 4.26
C GLY A 285 12.99 6.42 2.92
N LEU A 286 13.39 7.69 2.89
CA LEU A 286 13.72 8.42 1.67
C LEU A 286 15.23 8.49 1.51
N THR A 287 15.72 8.08 0.34
CA THR A 287 17.15 8.02 0.02
C THR A 287 17.68 9.34 -0.50
N THR A 288 16.81 10.22 -1.02
CA THR A 288 17.21 11.52 -1.55
C THR A 288 16.60 12.68 -0.77
N ARG A 289 17.39 13.74 -0.61
CA ARG A 289 16.93 15.03 -0.06
C ARG A 289 15.78 15.60 -0.90
N LEU A 290 15.78 15.34 -2.21
CA LEU A 290 14.74 15.86 -3.10
C LEU A 290 13.38 15.22 -2.81
N ASP A 291 13.34 13.90 -2.62
CA ASP A 291 12.10 13.18 -2.30
C ASP A 291 11.57 13.60 -0.92
N LEU A 292 12.49 13.83 0.04
CA LEU A 292 12.14 14.39 1.35
C LEU A 292 11.46 15.75 1.25
N LEU A 293 12.04 16.68 0.48
CA LEU A 293 11.48 18.02 0.31
C LEU A 293 10.16 17.99 -0.48
N ARG A 294 10.00 17.07 -1.43
CA ARG A 294 8.76 16.87 -2.20
C ARG A 294 7.61 16.41 -1.32
N ILE A 295 7.84 15.37 -0.52
CA ILE A 295 6.83 14.86 0.41
C ILE A 295 6.49 15.92 1.46
N ALA A 296 7.50 16.63 1.98
CA ALA A 296 7.26 17.73 2.91
C ALA A 296 6.41 18.86 2.30
N ALA A 297 6.67 19.23 1.04
CA ALA A 297 5.92 20.26 0.34
C ALA A 297 4.47 19.84 0.05
N LEU A 298 4.24 18.59 -0.36
CA LEU A 298 2.90 18.02 -0.55
C LEU A 298 2.09 18.01 0.75
N LEU A 299 2.71 17.58 1.86
CA LEU A 299 2.06 17.51 3.17
C LEU A 299 1.82 18.89 3.79
N SER A 300 2.64 19.88 3.44
CA SER A 300 2.48 21.27 3.91
C SER A 300 1.47 22.07 3.06
N GLY A 301 0.92 21.47 2.01
CA GLY A 301 0.04 22.15 1.07
C GLY A 301 0.73 23.28 0.30
N ASP A 302 2.04 23.20 0.04
CA ASP A 302 2.74 24.22 -0.75
C ASP A 302 2.28 24.11 -2.21
N PRO A 303 1.66 25.14 -2.80
CA PRO A 303 1.17 25.10 -4.18
C PRO A 303 2.30 24.91 -5.22
N ARG A 304 3.58 25.05 -4.84
CA ARG A 304 4.75 24.74 -5.68
C ARG A 304 5.11 23.25 -5.71
N ALA A 305 4.42 22.42 -4.91
CA ALA A 305 4.67 20.98 -4.81
C ALA A 305 3.95 20.16 -5.90
N HIS A 306 3.13 20.79 -6.74
CA HIS A 306 2.46 20.14 -7.86
C HIS A 306 3.49 19.76 -8.93
N ALA A 307 4.07 18.55 -8.82
CA ALA A 307 4.92 17.98 -9.85
C ALA A 307 4.08 17.51 -11.04
N SER A 308 4.53 17.84 -12.25
CA SER A 308 4.06 17.20 -13.49
C SER A 308 4.33 15.68 -13.48
N PRO A 309 3.60 14.89 -14.28
CA PRO A 309 3.60 13.41 -14.27
C PRO A 309 4.98 12.74 -14.36
N ALA A 310 5.99 13.44 -14.90
CA ALA A 310 7.35 12.93 -15.07
C ALA A 310 8.25 13.07 -13.82
N GLY A 311 7.74 13.62 -12.70
CA GLY A 311 8.55 13.78 -11.49
C GLY A 311 9.70 14.77 -11.65
N LEU A 312 9.58 15.74 -12.56
CA LEU A 312 10.50 16.87 -12.72
C LEU A 312 10.11 18.02 -11.78
N THR A 313 11.10 18.78 -11.31
CA THR A 313 10.88 20.07 -10.64
C THR A 313 10.57 21.16 -11.66
N ASP A 314 9.91 22.25 -11.26
CA ASP A 314 9.63 23.39 -12.17
C ASP A 314 10.89 23.93 -12.88
N ALA A 315 12.03 23.90 -12.19
CA ALA A 315 13.30 24.32 -12.78
C ALA A 315 13.79 23.34 -13.85
N GLU A 316 13.64 22.03 -13.61
CA GLU A 316 13.97 20.96 -14.57
C GLU A 316 13.00 20.96 -15.75
N GLN A 317 11.70 21.15 -15.51
CA GLN A 317 10.68 21.27 -16.54
C GLN A 317 10.96 22.48 -17.44
N ALA A 318 11.19 23.65 -16.85
CA ALA A 318 11.54 24.84 -17.63
C ALA A 318 12.91 24.75 -18.33
N ILE A 319 13.80 23.81 -17.96
CA ILE A 319 15.00 23.51 -18.76
C ILE A 319 14.65 22.56 -19.89
N LEU A 320 13.83 21.54 -19.63
CA LEU A 320 13.33 20.61 -20.64
C LEU A 320 12.58 21.36 -21.75
N ASP A 321 11.67 22.28 -21.41
CA ASP A 321 10.91 23.07 -22.39
C ASP A 321 11.84 23.88 -23.31
N LEU A 322 12.91 24.47 -22.76
CA LEU A 322 13.91 25.22 -23.56
C LEU A 322 14.80 24.29 -24.38
N LEU A 323 15.08 23.07 -23.90
CA LEU A 323 15.80 22.06 -24.66
C LEU A 323 14.97 21.54 -25.85
N GLU A 324 13.66 21.37 -25.67
CA GLU A 324 12.69 20.97 -26.70
C GLU A 324 12.53 22.02 -27.79
N GLN A 325 12.64 23.30 -27.43
CA GLN A 325 12.73 24.43 -28.37
C GLN A 325 14.08 24.47 -29.13
N GLY A 326 15.03 23.59 -28.80
CA GLY A 326 16.29 23.45 -29.53
C GLY A 326 17.43 24.34 -29.02
N LEU A 327 17.24 25.11 -27.94
CA LEU A 327 18.25 26.08 -27.47
C LEU A 327 19.52 25.39 -26.93
N SER A 328 20.69 25.96 -27.22
CA SER A 328 21.98 25.53 -26.67
C SER A 328 22.13 25.89 -25.18
N ASN A 329 23.09 25.28 -24.48
CA ASN A 329 23.36 25.61 -23.07
C ASN A 329 23.73 27.09 -22.87
N ALA A 330 24.34 27.73 -23.88
CA ALA A 330 24.70 29.14 -23.84
C ALA A 330 23.46 30.05 -23.99
N GLU A 331 22.53 29.67 -24.86
CA GLU A 331 21.26 30.39 -25.05
C GLU A 331 20.34 30.24 -23.85
N ILE A 332 20.22 29.03 -23.29
CA ILE A 332 19.48 28.76 -22.05
C ILE A 332 20.10 29.55 -20.88
N ALA A 333 21.43 29.62 -20.81
CA ALA A 333 22.13 30.39 -19.79
C ALA A 333 21.78 31.88 -19.86
N ARG A 334 21.76 32.47 -21.06
CA ARG A 334 21.31 33.84 -21.28
C ARG A 334 19.84 34.02 -20.93
N HIS A 335 18.96 33.14 -21.42
CA HIS A 335 17.52 33.19 -21.20
C HIS A 335 17.16 33.11 -19.70
N ARG A 336 17.93 32.36 -18.92
CA ARG A 336 17.67 32.16 -17.48
C ARG A 336 18.55 33.02 -16.56
N SER A 337 19.38 33.91 -17.11
CA SER A 337 20.36 34.70 -16.35
C SER A 337 21.23 33.83 -15.42
N ARG A 338 21.79 32.74 -15.95
CA ARG A 338 22.69 31.81 -15.25
C ARG A 338 23.97 31.56 -16.03
N SER A 339 24.97 30.96 -15.38
CA SER A 339 26.20 30.57 -16.06
C SER A 339 25.98 29.35 -16.96
N VAL A 340 26.72 29.27 -18.07
CA VAL A 340 26.71 28.10 -18.98
C VAL A 340 27.03 26.81 -18.23
N ARG A 341 27.94 26.87 -17.25
CA ARG A 341 28.31 25.72 -16.41
C ARG A 341 27.16 25.25 -15.51
N THR A 342 26.37 26.17 -14.97
CA THR A 342 25.18 25.85 -14.18
C THR A 342 24.15 25.12 -15.05
N ILE A 343 23.90 25.61 -16.26
CA ILE A 343 22.98 24.96 -17.20
C ILE A 343 23.50 23.57 -17.59
N ALA A 344 24.79 23.43 -17.91
CA ALA A 344 25.38 22.12 -18.24
C ALA A 344 25.19 21.08 -17.13
N ASN A 345 25.40 21.48 -15.87
CA ASN A 345 25.18 20.61 -14.71
C ASN A 345 23.70 20.23 -14.53
N GLN A 346 22.78 21.16 -14.79
CA GLN A 346 21.34 20.91 -14.70
C GLN A 346 20.87 19.96 -15.81
N VAL A 347 21.36 20.12 -17.04
CA VAL A 347 21.08 19.20 -18.16
C VAL A 347 21.64 17.80 -17.86
N ALA A 348 22.85 17.69 -17.32
CA ALA A 348 23.42 16.40 -16.92
C ALA A 348 22.58 15.72 -15.81
N SER A 349 22.09 16.49 -14.84
CA SER A 349 21.19 15.97 -13.80
C SER A 349 19.86 15.50 -14.39
N LEU A 350 19.31 16.25 -15.35
CA LEU A 350 18.07 15.91 -16.05
C LEU A 350 18.20 14.58 -16.79
N LEU A 351 19.26 14.42 -17.59
CA LEU A 351 19.55 13.17 -18.33
C LEU A 351 19.66 11.96 -17.40
N ARG A 352 20.36 12.09 -16.28
CA ARG A 352 20.47 11.01 -15.29
C ARG A 352 19.11 10.66 -14.68
N LYS A 353 18.29 11.66 -14.39
CA LYS A 353 17.00 11.51 -13.71
C LYS A 353 15.94 10.86 -14.61
N THR A 354 15.98 11.18 -15.90
CA THR A 354 15.09 10.59 -16.91
C THR A 354 15.67 9.33 -17.57
N ALA A 355 16.79 8.81 -17.04
CA ALA A 355 17.54 7.69 -17.60
C ALA A 355 17.84 7.83 -19.11
N SER A 356 17.99 9.08 -19.59
CA SER A 356 18.18 9.38 -21.01
C SER A 356 19.68 9.46 -21.32
N PRO A 357 20.21 8.63 -22.23
CA PRO A 357 21.65 8.58 -22.49
C PRO A 357 22.19 9.82 -23.22
N THR A 358 21.32 10.54 -23.93
CA THR A 358 21.69 11.75 -24.68
C THR A 358 20.58 12.80 -24.64
N ARG A 359 20.95 14.06 -24.89
CA ARG A 359 19.99 15.16 -25.10
C ARG A 359 18.94 14.83 -26.15
N ARG A 360 19.32 14.17 -27.25
CA ARG A 360 18.40 13.75 -28.30
C ARG A 360 17.43 12.67 -27.80
N ALA A 361 17.93 11.68 -27.04
CA ALA A 361 17.09 10.64 -26.45
C ALA A 361 16.09 11.21 -25.43
N LEU A 362 16.50 12.20 -24.64
CA LEU A 362 15.61 12.91 -23.71
C LEU A 362 14.45 13.58 -24.45
N ILE A 363 14.73 14.36 -25.50
CA ILE A 363 13.71 15.08 -26.27
C ILE A 363 12.80 14.09 -27.03
N ALA A 364 13.35 12.99 -27.54
CA ALA A 364 12.60 11.96 -28.24
C ALA A 364 11.66 11.17 -27.30
N GLY A 365 12.10 10.85 -26.09
CA GLY A 365 11.29 10.12 -25.10
C GLY A 365 10.06 10.89 -24.62
N VAL A 366 10.17 12.22 -24.51
CA VAL A 366 9.04 13.09 -24.13
C VAL A 366 8.03 13.23 -25.27
N ARG A 367 8.48 13.32 -26.52
CA ARG A 367 7.60 13.38 -27.70
C ARG A 367 6.85 12.07 -28.01
N SER A 368 7.29 10.94 -27.45
CA SER A 368 6.62 9.64 -27.60
C SER A 368 5.55 9.38 -26.52
N THR A 369 5.42 10.26 -25.54
CA THR A 369 4.47 10.15 -24.41
C THR A 369 3.38 11.22 -24.42
N ALA A 370 3.38 12.10 -25.43
CA ALA A 370 2.28 12.98 -25.79
C ALA A 370 1.56 12.40 -27.02
#